data_AF-A0A928YSI3-F1
#
_entry.id   AF-A0A928YSI3-F1
#
_cell.length_a   1.000
_cell.length_b   1.000
_cell.length_c   1.000
_cell.angle_alpha   90.00
_cell.angle_beta   90.00
_cell.angle_gamma   90.00
#
_symmetry.space_group_name_H-M   'P 1'
#
loop_
_entity.id
_entity.type
_entity.pdbx_description
1 polymer ?
#
loop_
_entity_poly.entity_id
_entity_poly.type
_entity_poly.pdbx_seq_one_letter_code
_entity_poly.pdbx_strand_id
1 'polypeptide(L)'
;MESKFLSIIEEPSYWVEEVNNILYDGIVRYMEHKKLNRTEFAEYLGISKGRLSQILNSGEVNFSLEKLFYIALKIDKVPQIIFEDKLDYIKQLEKAYKVHYYEHTYDKFKTIELDATIHANAELMHFPNNQSKTYQKDVDYSDYFYEYE
;
A
#
# COMPACT_ATOMS: atom_id res chain seq x y z
N MET A 1 -3.03 -18.38 5.85
CA MET A 1 -2.87 -16.98 5.36
C MET A 1 -2.85 -16.95 3.82
N GLU A 2 -2.15 -17.87 3.17
CA GLU A 2 -2.11 -18.05 1.70
C GLU A 2 -3.50 -18.13 1.04
N SER A 3 -4.43 -18.91 1.61
CA SER A 3 -5.78 -19.10 1.06
C SER A 3 -6.62 -17.82 0.93
N LYS A 4 -6.48 -16.85 1.84
CA LYS A 4 -7.28 -15.61 1.82
C LYS A 4 -6.80 -14.60 0.77
N PHE A 5 -5.50 -14.58 0.50
CA PHE A 5 -4.94 -13.68 -0.50
C PHE A 5 -5.27 -14.16 -1.92
N LEU A 6 -5.15 -15.47 -2.15
CA LEU A 6 -5.56 -16.11 -3.40
C LEU A 6 -7.04 -15.85 -3.71
N SER A 7 -7.92 -15.93 -2.71
CA SER A 7 -9.33 -15.62 -2.93
C SER A 7 -9.57 -14.17 -3.39
N ILE A 8 -8.73 -13.21 -3.00
CA ILE A 8 -8.92 -11.80 -3.40
C ILE A 8 -8.52 -11.57 -4.86
N ILE A 9 -7.39 -12.12 -5.31
CA ILE A 9 -6.92 -11.94 -6.70
C ILE A 9 -7.79 -12.70 -7.71
N GLU A 10 -8.61 -13.64 -7.25
CA GLU A 10 -9.59 -14.32 -8.09
C GLU A 10 -10.92 -13.56 -8.21
N GLU A 11 -11.15 -12.54 -7.38
CA GLU A 11 -12.33 -11.69 -7.47
C GLU A 11 -12.19 -10.67 -8.61
N PRO A 12 -13.12 -10.63 -9.58
CA PRO A 12 -13.07 -9.64 -10.66
C PRO A 12 -13.09 -8.19 -10.16
N SER A 13 -13.78 -7.94 -9.04
CA SER A 13 -13.85 -6.61 -8.41
C SER A 13 -12.49 -6.09 -7.99
N TYR A 14 -11.57 -6.95 -7.54
CA TYR A 14 -10.21 -6.56 -7.19
C TYR A 14 -9.50 -5.89 -8.39
N TRP A 15 -9.57 -6.52 -9.56
CA TRP A 15 -8.94 -5.99 -10.78
C TRP A 15 -9.60 -4.74 -11.32
N VAL A 16 -10.93 -4.63 -11.18
CA VAL A 16 -11.68 -3.42 -11.52
C VAL A 16 -11.24 -2.25 -10.64
N GLU A 17 -11.13 -2.48 -9.32
CA GLU A 17 -10.69 -1.45 -8.38
C GLU A 17 -9.22 -1.07 -8.61
N GLU A 18 -8.34 -2.03 -8.90
CA GLU A 18 -6.94 -1.74 -9.24
C GLU A 18 -6.83 -0.79 -10.45
N VAL A 19 -7.56 -1.10 -11.54
CA VAL A 19 -7.59 -0.26 -12.74
C VAL A 19 -8.22 1.11 -12.47
N ASN A 20 -9.29 1.16 -11.65
CA ASN A 20 -9.92 2.41 -11.23
C ASN A 20 -8.97 3.30 -10.43
N ASN A 21 -8.19 2.72 -9.51
CA ASN A 21 -7.20 3.44 -8.70
C ASN A 21 -6.09 4.03 -9.56
N ILE A 22 -5.55 3.26 -10.52
CA ILE A 22 -4.55 3.75 -11.46
C ILE A 22 -5.07 4.97 -12.24
N LEU A 23 -6.32 4.91 -12.71
CA LEU A 23 -6.92 6.02 -13.44
C LEU A 23 -7.19 7.23 -12.54
N TYR A 24 -7.70 7.00 -11.33
CA TYR A 24 -7.93 8.05 -10.33
C TYR A 24 -6.65 8.83 -10.04
N ASP A 25 -5.55 8.13 -9.76
CA ASP A 25 -4.24 8.72 -9.52
C ASP A 25 -3.77 9.53 -10.72
N GLY A 26 -3.96 9.01 -11.92
CA GLY A 26 -3.66 9.72 -13.16
C GLY A 26 -4.45 11.02 -13.29
N ILE A 27 -5.75 10.99 -13.02
CA ILE A 27 -6.66 12.14 -13.07
C ILE A 27 -6.22 13.22 -12.08
N VAL A 28 -5.98 12.84 -10.81
CA VAL A 28 -5.57 13.77 -9.74
C VAL A 28 -4.24 14.43 -10.09
N ARG A 29 -3.21 13.63 -10.42
CA ARG A 29 -1.87 14.16 -10.74
C ARG A 29 -1.89 15.08 -11.96
N TYR A 30 -2.67 14.73 -12.98
CA TYR A 30 -2.78 15.56 -14.18
C TYR A 30 -3.43 16.91 -13.87
N MET A 31 -4.54 16.89 -13.11
CA MET A 31 -5.25 18.09 -12.70
C MET A 31 -4.36 19.04 -11.89
N GLU A 32 -3.61 18.50 -10.92
CA GLU A 32 -2.66 19.25 -10.09
C GLU A 32 -1.53 19.84 -10.93
N HIS A 33 -0.90 19.03 -11.78
CA HIS A 33 0.22 19.46 -12.62
C HIS A 33 -0.16 20.57 -13.61
N LYS A 34 -1.35 20.47 -14.22
CA LYS A 34 -1.87 21.48 -15.15
C LYS A 34 -2.58 22.64 -14.45
N LYS A 35 -2.73 22.60 -13.12
CA LYS A 35 -3.43 23.59 -12.29
C LYS A 35 -4.86 23.89 -12.78
N LEU A 36 -5.54 22.88 -13.32
CA LEU A 36 -6.89 23.02 -13.84
C LEU A 36 -7.88 23.03 -12.68
N ASN A 37 -8.87 23.92 -12.71
CA ASN A 37 -9.97 23.83 -11.78
C ASN A 37 -10.95 22.72 -12.21
N ARG A 38 -11.85 22.31 -11.30
CA ARG A 38 -12.79 21.19 -11.57
C ARG A 38 -13.71 21.44 -12.78
N THR A 39 -14.05 22.69 -13.06
CA THR A 39 -14.88 23.03 -14.22
C THR A 39 -14.10 22.79 -15.52
N GLU A 40 -12.92 23.40 -15.63
CA GLU A 40 -12.06 23.29 -16.82
C GLU A 40 -11.67 21.83 -17.08
N PHE A 41 -11.37 21.09 -16.02
CA PHE A 41 -10.93 19.71 -16.18
C PHE A 41 -12.08 18.77 -16.59
N ALA A 42 -13.30 18.99 -16.10
CA ALA A 42 -14.47 18.21 -16.53
C ALA A 42 -14.73 18.42 -18.03
N GLU A 43 -14.65 19.68 -18.50
CA GLU A 43 -14.77 20.03 -19.91
C GLU A 43 -13.65 19.40 -20.73
N TYR A 44 -12.40 19.48 -20.25
CA TYR A 44 -11.24 18.86 -20.89
C TYR A 44 -11.40 17.33 -21.07
N LEU A 45 -11.87 16.63 -20.04
CA LEU A 45 -12.12 15.18 -20.07
C LEU A 45 -13.39 14.81 -20.86
N GLY A 46 -14.23 15.79 -21.22
CA GLY A 46 -15.52 15.53 -21.86
C GLY A 46 -16.44 14.70 -20.97
N ILE A 47 -16.55 15.09 -19.70
CA ILE A 47 -17.48 14.52 -18.70
C ILE A 47 -18.23 15.65 -17.97
N SER A 48 -19.33 15.32 -17.30
CA SER A 48 -20.05 16.33 -16.51
C SER A 48 -19.25 16.73 -15.26
N LYS A 49 -19.45 17.97 -14.78
CA LYS A 49 -18.85 18.45 -13.52
C LYS A 49 -19.26 17.59 -12.32
N GLY A 50 -20.50 17.09 -12.33
CA GLY A 50 -21.01 16.16 -11.33
C GLY A 50 -20.23 14.85 -11.33
N ARG A 51 -19.99 14.28 -12.53
CA ARG A 51 -19.21 13.04 -12.64
C ARG A 51 -17.77 13.21 -12.15
N LEU A 52 -17.11 14.31 -12.53
CA LEU A 52 -15.76 14.60 -12.02
C LEU A 52 -15.76 14.77 -10.49
N SER A 53 -16.79 15.43 -9.93
CA SER A 53 -16.90 15.60 -8.48
C SER A 53 -17.09 14.28 -7.74
N GLN A 54 -17.85 13.33 -8.29
CA GLN A 54 -17.97 11.98 -7.74
C GLN A 54 -16.60 11.30 -7.71
N ILE A 55 -15.88 11.30 -8.83
CA ILE A 55 -14.53 10.72 -8.91
C ILE A 55 -13.62 11.32 -7.85
N LEU A 56 -13.54 12.65 -7.77
CA LEU A 56 -12.61 13.34 -6.87
C LEU A 56 -12.99 13.28 -5.38
N ASN A 57 -14.27 13.09 -5.05
CA ASN A 57 -14.73 13.14 -3.66
C ASN A 57 -14.99 11.74 -3.08
N SER A 58 -15.45 10.77 -3.89
CA SER A 58 -15.79 9.41 -3.44
C SER A 58 -14.95 8.32 -4.10
N GLY A 59 -14.01 8.67 -5.00
CA GLY A 59 -13.19 7.69 -5.72
C GLY A 59 -13.96 6.89 -6.77
N GLU A 60 -15.21 7.27 -7.08
CA GLU A 60 -16.08 6.48 -7.94
C GLU A 60 -15.72 6.63 -9.43
N VAL A 61 -14.78 5.83 -9.91
CA VAL A 61 -14.28 5.92 -11.30
C VAL A 61 -15.16 5.16 -12.30
N ASN A 62 -15.67 3.97 -11.94
CA ASN A 62 -16.52 3.06 -12.74
C ASN A 62 -16.93 3.56 -14.15
N PHE A 63 -15.99 3.52 -15.10
CA PHE A 63 -16.19 3.88 -16.49
C PHE A 63 -16.26 2.62 -17.37
N SER A 64 -16.87 2.73 -18.55
CA SER A 64 -16.66 1.71 -19.58
C SER A 64 -15.18 1.64 -19.97
N LEU A 65 -14.73 0.47 -20.43
CA LEU A 65 -13.34 0.27 -20.84
C LEU A 65 -12.89 1.28 -21.92
N GLU A 66 -13.76 1.55 -22.90
CA GLU A 66 -13.51 2.56 -23.93
C GLU A 66 -13.31 3.96 -23.33
N LYS A 67 -14.19 4.37 -22.40
CA LYS A 67 -14.10 5.68 -21.76
C LYS A 67 -12.87 5.79 -20.87
N LEU A 68 -12.46 4.69 -20.23
CA LEU A 68 -11.22 4.61 -19.46
C LEU A 68 -10.00 4.88 -20.33
N PHE A 69 -9.87 4.19 -21.47
CA PHE A 69 -8.76 4.41 -22.40
C PHE A 69 -8.77 5.84 -22.97
N TYR A 70 -9.94 6.34 -23.34
CA TYR A 70 -10.10 7.72 -23.80
C TYR A 70 -9.57 8.73 -22.77
N ILE A 71 -9.96 8.57 -21.50
CA ILE A 71 -9.51 9.46 -20.42
C ILE A 71 -8.00 9.30 -20.22
N ALA A 72 -7.48 8.07 -20.10
CA ALA A 72 -6.06 7.81 -19.92
C ALA A 72 -5.20 8.51 -20.99
N LEU A 73 -5.57 8.37 -22.27
CA LEU A 73 -4.88 9.01 -23.37
C LEU A 73 -4.96 10.54 -23.30
N LYS A 74 -6.07 11.11 -22.84
CA LYS A 74 -6.21 12.54 -22.62
C LYS A 74 -5.33 13.09 -21.50
N ILE A 75 -5.03 12.30 -20.48
CA ILE A 75 -4.19 12.73 -19.35
C ILE A 75 -2.71 12.35 -19.52
N ASP A 76 -2.26 12.25 -20.78
CA ASP A 76 -0.90 11.88 -21.16
C ASP A 76 -0.44 10.52 -20.58
N LYS A 77 -1.37 9.55 -20.47
CA LYS A 77 -1.08 8.16 -20.06
C LYS A 77 -1.35 7.20 -21.20
N VAL A 78 -0.46 6.22 -21.34
CA VAL A 78 -0.62 5.10 -22.28
C VAL A 78 -1.01 3.86 -21.47
N PRO A 79 -2.22 3.30 -21.65
CA PRO A 79 -2.62 2.10 -20.94
C PRO A 79 -1.84 0.88 -21.45
N GLN A 80 -1.47 -0.02 -20.54
CA GLN A 80 -0.90 -1.33 -20.85
C GLN A 80 -1.76 -2.40 -20.18
N ILE A 81 -2.19 -3.40 -20.94
CA ILE A 81 -2.93 -4.56 -20.42
C ILE A 81 -2.10 -5.80 -20.74
N ILE A 82 -1.72 -6.52 -19.69
CA ILE A 82 -0.92 -7.74 -19.76
C ILE A 82 -1.73 -8.84 -19.10
N PHE A 83 -1.92 -9.94 -19.83
CA PHE A 83 -2.50 -11.17 -19.28
C PHE A 83 -1.35 -12.13 -19.02
N GLU A 84 -1.18 -12.50 -17.75
CA GLU A 84 -0.12 -13.40 -17.31
C GLU A 84 -0.68 -14.79 -16.97
N ASP A 85 0.19 -15.80 -16.94
CA ASP A 85 -0.20 -17.09 -16.38
C ASP A 85 -0.50 -16.93 -14.88
N LYS A 86 -1.67 -17.44 -14.45
CA LYS A 86 -2.15 -17.29 -13.08
C LYS A 86 -1.17 -17.86 -12.06
N LEU A 87 -0.60 -19.04 -12.32
CA LEU A 87 0.30 -19.69 -11.37
C LEU A 87 1.62 -18.95 -11.26
N ASP A 88 2.12 -18.41 -12.37
CA ASP A 88 3.35 -17.63 -12.36
C ASP A 88 3.15 -16.27 -11.68
N TYR A 89 2.00 -15.61 -11.85
CA TYR A 89 1.65 -14.40 -11.12
C TYR A 89 1.61 -14.63 -9.60
N ILE A 90 0.95 -15.70 -9.15
CA ILE A 90 0.86 -16.07 -7.74
C ILE A 90 2.26 -16.29 -7.13
N LYS A 91 3.12 -17.07 -7.80
CA LYS A 91 4.49 -17.33 -7.32
C LYS A 91 5.30 -16.04 -7.19
N GLN A 92 5.14 -15.12 -8.14
CA GLN A 92 5.82 -13.81 -8.10
C GLN A 92 5.37 -12.98 -6.91
N LEU A 93 4.06 -12.94 -6.64
CA LEU A 93 3.51 -12.25 -5.47
C LEU A 93 4.01 -12.85 -4.16
N GLU A 94 3.97 -14.17 -4.00
CA GLU A 94 4.47 -14.84 -2.80
C GLU A 94 5.94 -14.52 -2.53
N LYS A 95 6.75 -14.46 -3.60
CA LYS A 95 8.17 -14.07 -3.49
C LYS A 95 8.31 -12.63 -3.03
N ALA A 96 7.56 -11.69 -3.62
CA ALA A 96 7.59 -10.28 -3.24
C ALA A 96 7.17 -10.06 -1.77
N TYR A 97 6.10 -10.73 -1.32
CA TYR A 97 5.64 -10.67 0.07
C TYR A 97 6.68 -11.20 1.06
N LYS A 98 7.33 -12.32 0.74
CA LYS A 98 8.41 -12.87 1.58
C LYS A 98 9.55 -11.86 1.70
N VAL A 99 9.99 -11.27 0.60
CA VAL A 99 11.05 -10.24 0.61
C VAL A 99 10.69 -9.06 1.52
N HIS A 100 9.50 -8.49 1.39
CA HIS A 100 9.06 -7.37 2.23
C HIS A 100 8.91 -7.73 3.70
N TYR A 101 8.45 -8.94 4.03
CA TYR A 101 8.39 -9.41 5.40
C TYR A 101 9.79 -9.50 6.03
N TYR A 102 10.77 -10.01 5.28
CA TYR A 102 12.14 -10.06 5.74
C TYR A 102 12.75 -8.65 5.86
N GLU A 103 12.58 -7.76 4.89
CA GLU A 103 13.08 -6.37 4.99
C GLU A 103 12.52 -5.65 6.22
N HIS A 104 11.20 -5.74 6.46
CA HIS A 104 10.60 -5.13 7.64
C HIS A 104 11.02 -5.78 8.95
N THR A 105 11.19 -7.10 8.99
CA THR A 105 11.68 -7.76 10.20
C THR A 105 13.14 -7.42 10.44
N TYR A 106 14.01 -7.42 9.42
CA TYR A 106 15.40 -7.00 9.54
C TYR A 106 15.53 -5.54 9.98
N ASP A 107 14.76 -4.61 9.42
CA ASP A 107 14.76 -3.21 9.87
C ASP A 107 14.27 -3.09 11.31
N LYS A 108 13.22 -3.85 11.69
CA LYS A 108 12.72 -3.88 13.06
C LYS A 108 13.76 -4.45 14.03
N PHE A 109 14.43 -5.56 13.69
CA PHE A 109 15.50 -6.14 14.51
C PHE A 109 16.70 -5.20 14.61
N LYS A 110 17.06 -4.50 13.53
CA LYS A 110 18.12 -3.49 13.53
C LYS A 110 17.77 -2.27 14.39
N THR A 111 16.51 -1.82 14.39
CA THR A 111 16.05 -0.77 15.32
C THR A 111 16.07 -1.24 16.77
N ILE A 112 15.65 -2.48 17.04
CA ILE A 112 15.70 -3.06 18.39
C ILE A 112 17.15 -3.21 18.88
N GLU A 113 18.07 -3.64 18.02
CA GLU A 113 19.51 -3.71 18.34
C GLU A 113 20.10 -2.31 18.61
N LEU A 114 19.69 -1.29 17.83
CA LEU A 114 20.12 0.09 18.04
C LEU A 114 19.59 0.64 19.37
N ASP A 115 18.31 0.43 19.67
CA ASP A 115 17.67 0.87 20.91
C ASP A 115 18.24 0.13 22.14
N ALA A 116 18.51 -1.17 22.02
CA ALA A 116 19.16 -1.98 23.06
C ALA A 116 20.62 -1.54 23.28
N THR A 117 21.34 -1.19 22.22
CA THR A 117 22.70 -0.65 22.31
C THR A 117 22.71 0.74 22.96
N ILE A 118 21.73 1.60 22.64
CA ILE A 118 21.57 2.92 23.28
C ILE A 118 21.21 2.76 24.77
N HIS A 119 20.32 1.83 25.13
CA HIS A 119 20.00 1.53 26.54
C HIS A 119 21.20 0.96 27.31
N ALA A 120 21.92 -0.01 26.74
CA ALA A 120 23.11 -0.59 27.38
C ALA A 120 24.23 0.46 27.59
N ASN A 121 24.38 1.39 26.64
CA ASN A 121 25.36 2.48 26.77
C ASN A 121 24.89 3.59 27.74
N ALA A 122 23.57 3.78 27.90
CA ALA A 122 23.00 4.70 28.90
C ALA A 122 23.13 4.16 30.33
N GLU A 123 23.03 2.84 30.54
CA GLU A 123 23.29 2.20 31.84
C GLU A 123 24.76 2.27 32.28
N LEU A 124 25.70 2.43 31.34
CA LEU A 124 27.14 2.54 31.62
C LEU A 124 27.60 3.99 31.92
N MET A 125 26.77 5.01 31.72
CA MET A 125 27.09 6.41 32.05
C MET A 125 26.18 6.97 33.17
N HIS A 126 26.65 6.83 34.41
CA HIS A 126 26.30 7.56 35.66
C HIS A 126 25.24 6.98 36.63
N PHE A 127 25.74 6.40 37.76
CA PHE A 127 25.65 6.83 39.19
C PHE A 127 24.31 7.38 39.81
N PRO A 128 24.14 7.31 41.16
CA PRO A 128 23.02 6.66 41.85
C PRO A 128 21.84 7.57 42.24
N ASN A 129 20.72 6.90 42.56
CA ASN A 129 19.54 7.34 43.31
C ASN A 129 18.70 8.49 42.70
N ASN A 130 17.57 8.14 42.05
CA ASN A 130 16.26 8.40 42.67
C ASN A 130 15.13 7.61 42.01
N GLN A 131 14.12 7.32 42.83
CA GLN A 131 13.00 6.40 42.63
C GLN A 131 12.18 6.63 41.34
N SER A 132 11.92 5.56 40.57
CA SER A 132 10.73 5.49 39.71
C SER A 132 10.22 4.05 39.53
N LYS A 133 8.94 3.91 39.81
CA LYS A 133 8.05 2.74 39.86
C LYS A 133 8.29 1.69 38.76
N THR A 134 8.35 0.44 39.18
CA THR A 134 8.32 -0.77 38.34
C THR A 134 6.95 -0.93 37.68
N TYR A 135 6.91 -0.98 36.35
CA TYR A 135 5.86 -1.68 35.60
C TYR A 135 6.48 -2.98 35.09
N GLN A 136 6.25 -4.07 35.82
CA GLN A 136 6.39 -5.41 35.25
C GLN A 136 5.12 -5.66 34.43
N LYS A 137 5.28 -5.79 33.12
CA LYS A 137 4.28 -6.42 32.27
C LYS A 137 4.84 -7.79 31.94
N ASP A 138 4.29 -8.83 32.58
CA ASP A 138 4.62 -10.21 32.27
C ASP A 138 4.27 -10.45 30.79
N VAL A 139 5.30 -10.63 29.97
CA VAL A 139 5.14 -11.08 28.59
C VAL A 139 5.37 -12.59 28.63
N ASP A 140 4.29 -13.33 28.43
CA ASP A 140 4.33 -14.78 28.23
C ASP A 140 4.90 -15.07 26.83
N TYR A 141 6.09 -15.66 26.79
CA TYR A 141 6.81 -16.00 25.56
C TYR A 141 6.59 -17.47 25.12
N SER A 142 5.64 -18.18 25.73
CA SER A 142 5.38 -19.59 25.43
C SER A 142 4.92 -19.88 23.99
N ASP A 143 4.46 -18.86 23.24
CA ASP A 143 3.96 -19.02 21.87
C ASP A 143 5.03 -19.00 20.76
N TYR A 144 6.32 -18.83 21.08
CA TYR A 144 7.38 -18.61 20.06
C TYR A 144 8.33 -19.79 19.79
N PHE A 145 7.98 -21.01 20.19
CA PHE A 145 8.77 -22.21 19.84
C PHE A 145 7.96 -23.20 19.03
N TYR A 146 8.21 -23.25 17.72
CA TYR A 146 7.93 -24.45 16.93
C TYR A 146 9.24 -25.24 16.83
N GLU A 147 9.25 -26.42 17.45
CA GLU A 147 10.29 -27.43 17.27
C GLU A 147 10.19 -27.99 15.84
N TYR A 148 11.33 -28.01 15.14
CA TYR A 148 11.48 -28.72 13.89
C TYR A 148 11.90 -30.17 14.22
N GLU A 149 11.05 -31.14 13.88
CA GLU A 149 11.45 -32.53 13.60
C GLU A 149 11.44 -32.78 12.09
#